data_AF-A0ABC9G2V6-F1
#
_entry.id   AF-A0ABC9G2V6-F1
#
_cell.length_a   1.000
_cell.length_b   1.000
_cell.length_c   1.000
_cell.angle_alpha   90.00
_cell.angle_beta   90.00
_cell.angle_gamma   90.00
#
_symmetry.space_group_name_H-M   'P 1'
#
loop_
_entity.id
_entity.type
_entity.pdbx_description
1 polymer ?
#
loop_
_entity_poly.entity_id
_entity_poly.type
_entity_poly.pdbx_seq_one_letter_code
_entity_poly.pdbx_strand_id
1 'polypeptide(L)'
;METGAKKAAAPAPAAADARQALFETKHAELLSEAGDVAREFGADVHAVVFGPDGTAARHVFHGSVAREEKPLKDLVGRAVAMNVSAMGMKELAAHEQHLLRLRALVANELKVKEDKANANANADAAAPEQQVMVAGADAGSSDKKQSSLA
;
A
#
# COMPACT_ATOMS: atom_id res chain seq x y z
N MET A 1 -17.35 -66.85 -0.99
CA MET A 1 -17.15 -65.39 -1.10
C MET A 1 -18.15 -64.74 -0.16
N GLU A 2 -17.70 -64.16 0.95
CA GLU A 2 -18.57 -63.35 1.82
C GLU A 2 -17.81 -62.10 2.24
N THR A 3 -18.18 -60.97 1.67
CA THR A 3 -17.75 -59.65 2.12
C THR A 3 -18.85 -59.07 3.00
N GLY A 4 -18.72 -59.29 4.31
CA GLY A 4 -19.60 -58.68 5.31
C GLY A 4 -19.36 -57.17 5.39
N ALA A 5 -20.27 -56.40 4.81
CA ALA A 5 -20.30 -54.94 4.94
C ALA A 5 -20.57 -54.55 6.41
N LYS A 6 -19.53 -54.07 7.09
CA LYS A 6 -19.62 -53.54 8.46
C LYS A 6 -20.30 -52.16 8.39
N LYS A 7 -21.61 -52.12 8.59
CA LYS A 7 -22.40 -50.89 8.78
C LYS A 7 -21.81 -50.10 9.96
N ALA A 8 -21.25 -48.93 9.68
CA ALA A 8 -20.77 -48.03 10.72
C ALA A 8 -21.96 -47.62 11.60
N ALA A 9 -21.87 -47.89 12.90
CA ALA A 9 -22.86 -47.48 13.87
C ALA A 9 -22.81 -45.94 14.01
N ALA A 10 -23.96 -45.29 13.86
CA ALA A 10 -24.09 -43.86 14.13
C ALA A 10 -23.81 -43.61 15.63
N PRO A 11 -23.09 -42.53 15.98
CA PRO A 11 -22.81 -42.21 17.38
C PRO A 11 -24.12 -41.94 18.14
N ALA A 12 -24.20 -42.43 19.38
CA ALA A 12 -25.33 -42.22 20.28
C ALA A 12 -25.55 -40.72 20.56
N PRO A 13 -26.81 -40.25 20.73
CA PRO A 13 -27.14 -38.83 20.87
C PRO A 13 -26.35 -38.12 21.98
N ALA A 14 -26.16 -38.78 23.13
CA ALA A 14 -25.40 -38.22 24.26
C ALA A 14 -23.92 -37.92 23.94
N ALA A 15 -23.29 -38.66 23.02
CA ALA A 15 -21.92 -38.41 22.59
C ALA A 15 -21.83 -37.26 21.57
N ALA A 16 -22.88 -37.07 20.77
CA ALA A 16 -23.01 -35.94 19.87
C ALA A 16 -23.23 -34.64 20.66
N ASP A 17 -24.07 -34.68 21.69
CA ASP A 17 -24.37 -33.54 22.56
C ASP A 17 -23.13 -33.08 23.36
N ALA A 18 -22.36 -34.04 23.91
CA ALA A 18 -21.12 -33.73 24.61
C ALA A 18 -20.07 -33.10 23.68
N ARG A 19 -19.97 -33.58 22.44
CA ARG A 19 -19.04 -33.02 21.44
C ARG A 19 -19.46 -31.61 21.02
N GLN A 20 -20.76 -31.37 20.87
CA GLN A 20 -21.31 -30.06 20.54
C GLN A 20 -21.04 -29.04 21.66
N ALA A 21 -21.30 -29.41 22.92
CA ALA A 21 -21.06 -28.52 24.06
C ALA A 21 -19.57 -28.17 24.23
N LEU A 22 -18.67 -29.14 24.01
CA LEU A 22 -17.23 -28.90 24.03
C LEU A 22 -16.79 -27.98 22.89
N PHE A 23 -17.36 -28.16 21.70
CA PHE A 23 -17.11 -27.29 20.55
C PHE A 23 -17.54 -25.86 20.86
N GLU A 24 -18.76 -25.64 21.34
CA GLU A 24 -19.27 -24.29 21.65
C GLU A 24 -18.43 -23.58 22.70
N THR A 25 -18.00 -24.29 23.75
CA THR A 25 -17.12 -23.74 24.80
C THR A 25 -15.78 -23.28 24.21
N LYS A 26 -15.10 -24.15 23.45
CA LYS A 26 -13.79 -23.84 22.86
C LYS A 26 -13.88 -22.82 21.73
N HIS A 27 -14.98 -22.84 20.99
CA HIS A 27 -15.29 -21.86 19.97
C HIS A 27 -15.41 -20.45 20.56
N ALA A 28 -16.16 -20.29 21.65
CA ALA A 28 -16.31 -19.00 22.31
C ALA A 28 -14.99 -18.47 22.87
N GLU A 29 -14.18 -19.33 23.49
CA GLU A 29 -12.84 -18.98 23.98
C GLU A 29 -11.94 -18.46 22.85
N LEU A 30 -11.83 -19.20 21.74
CA LEU A 30 -10.96 -18.84 20.61
C LEU A 30 -11.43 -17.58 19.88
N LEU A 31 -12.74 -17.34 19.78
CA LEU A 31 -13.25 -16.10 19.20
C LEU A 31 -12.96 -14.89 20.09
N SER A 32 -13.01 -15.05 21.43
CA SER A 32 -12.62 -13.99 22.36
C SER A 32 -11.13 -13.65 22.20
N GLU A 33 -10.28 -14.68 22.18
CA GLU A 33 -8.83 -14.51 22.03
C GLU A 33 -8.47 -13.88 20.68
N ALA A 34 -9.11 -14.30 19.58
CA ALA A 34 -8.93 -13.68 18.27
C ALA A 34 -9.32 -12.18 18.28
N GLY A 35 -10.38 -11.81 19.02
CA GLY A 35 -10.77 -10.43 19.22
C GLY A 35 -9.80 -9.63 20.10
N ASP A 36 -9.18 -10.27 21.09
CA ASP A 36 -8.15 -9.65 21.93
C ASP A 36 -6.86 -9.43 21.15
N VAL A 37 -6.42 -10.41 20.36
CA VAL A 37 -5.27 -10.29 19.45
C VAL A 37 -5.50 -9.19 18.41
N ALA A 38 -6.70 -9.13 17.82
CA ALA A 38 -7.02 -8.05 16.89
C ALA A 38 -6.80 -6.69 17.56
N ARG A 39 -7.35 -6.49 18.77
CA ARG A 39 -7.25 -5.23 19.53
C ARG A 39 -5.84 -4.91 20.01
N GLU A 40 -5.11 -5.90 20.47
CA GLU A 40 -3.74 -5.75 21.01
C GLU A 40 -2.77 -5.31 19.92
N PHE A 41 -2.87 -5.90 18.73
CA PHE A 41 -1.93 -5.65 17.63
C PHE A 41 -2.45 -4.66 16.59
N GLY A 42 -3.67 -4.15 16.74
CA GLY A 42 -4.25 -3.20 15.80
C GLY A 42 -4.51 -3.78 14.40
N ALA A 43 -4.60 -5.10 14.29
CA ALA A 43 -4.66 -5.83 13.02
C ALA A 43 -5.99 -6.56 12.83
N ASP A 44 -6.46 -6.65 11.59
CA ASP A 44 -7.68 -7.39 11.28
C ASP A 44 -7.41 -8.90 11.34
N VAL A 45 -8.26 -9.61 12.09
CA VAL A 45 -8.18 -11.06 12.29
C VAL A 45 -9.40 -11.73 11.67
N HIS A 46 -9.16 -12.72 10.82
CA HIS A 46 -10.19 -13.55 10.23
C HIS A 46 -10.12 -14.96 10.83
N ALA A 47 -11.19 -15.37 11.52
CA ALA A 47 -11.34 -16.73 12.02
C ALA A 47 -12.35 -17.49 11.16
N VAL A 48 -11.99 -18.70 10.73
CA VAL A 48 -12.90 -19.63 10.04
C VAL A 48 -13.02 -20.86 10.92
N VAL A 49 -14.25 -21.20 11.30
CA VAL A 49 -14.55 -22.27 12.24
C VAL A 49 -15.38 -23.33 11.52
N PHE A 50 -14.97 -24.58 11.64
CA PHE A 50 -15.68 -25.73 11.10
C PHE A 50 -16.43 -26.45 12.22
N GLY A 51 -17.76 -26.47 12.13
CA GLY A 51 -18.64 -27.13 13.07
C GLY A 51 -18.58 -28.66 12.96
N PRO A 52 -18.97 -29.38 14.03
CA PRO A 52 -19.05 -30.84 14.02
C PRO A 52 -20.14 -31.39 13.09
N ASP A 53 -21.06 -30.52 12.64
CA ASP A 53 -22.10 -30.77 11.64
C ASP A 53 -21.60 -30.55 10.19
N GLY A 54 -20.34 -30.15 10.01
CA GLY A 54 -19.75 -29.85 8.71
C GLY A 54 -20.04 -28.43 8.20
N THR A 55 -20.66 -27.57 9.01
CA THR A 55 -20.86 -26.16 8.65
C THR A 55 -19.58 -25.35 8.83
N ALA A 56 -19.45 -24.25 8.11
CA ALA A 56 -18.33 -23.32 8.28
C ALA A 56 -18.86 -21.91 8.56
N ALA A 57 -18.35 -21.27 9.61
CA ALA A 57 -18.65 -19.90 9.98
C ALA A 57 -17.39 -19.03 9.86
N ARG A 58 -17.52 -17.85 9.26
CA ARG A 58 -16.45 -16.86 9.17
C ARG A 58 -16.73 -15.71 10.14
N HIS A 59 -15.74 -15.38 10.96
CA HIS A 59 -15.74 -14.26 11.89
C HIS A 59 -14.66 -13.26 11.49
N VAL A 60 -14.99 -11.98 11.55
CA VAL A 60 -14.07 -10.88 11.24
C VAL A 60 -13.98 -9.98 12.47
N PHE A 61 -12.77 -9.88 13.00
CA PHE A 61 -12.43 -9.00 14.11
C PHE A 61 -11.55 -7.88 13.57
N HIS A 62 -12.01 -6.65 13.75
CA HIS A 62 -11.24 -5.48 13.32
C HIS A 62 -10.38 -5.04 14.48
N GLY A 63 -9.06 -5.03 14.27
CA GLY A 63 -8.12 -4.72 15.34
C GLY A 63 -7.89 -3.24 15.54
N SER A 64 -8.17 -2.45 14.51
CA SER A 64 -8.12 -1.01 14.63
C SER A 64 -9.23 -0.51 15.55
N VAL A 65 -8.90 0.42 16.46
CA VAL A 65 -9.88 1.35 17.05
C VAL A 65 -10.35 2.34 15.99
N ALA A 66 -10.52 1.91 14.74
CA ALA A 66 -11.24 2.63 13.70
C ALA A 66 -12.71 2.56 14.07
N ARG A 67 -13.01 3.29 15.14
CA ARG A 67 -14.24 4.00 15.40
C ARG A 67 -14.70 4.54 14.06
N GLU A 68 -15.58 3.78 13.42
CA GLU A 68 -16.32 4.15 12.23
C GLU A 68 -15.49 4.90 11.17
N GLU A 69 -14.95 4.19 10.18
CA GLU A 69 -14.61 4.81 8.89
C GLU A 69 -15.87 5.28 8.10
N LYS A 70 -16.93 5.73 8.78
CA LYS A 70 -17.90 6.66 8.21
C LYS A 70 -17.32 8.06 8.34
N PRO A 71 -17.19 8.75 7.20
CA PRO A 71 -15.87 8.74 6.62
C PRO A 71 -15.20 10.02 7.06
N LEU A 72 -13.95 9.90 7.48
CA LEU A 72 -13.08 11.06 7.69
C LEU A 72 -13.16 12.03 6.48
N LYS A 73 -13.36 11.49 5.27
CA LYS A 73 -13.61 12.24 4.03
C LYS A 73 -14.86 13.14 4.09
N ASP A 74 -15.96 12.72 4.72
CA ASP A 74 -17.17 13.55 4.86
C ASP A 74 -16.99 14.63 5.93
N LEU A 75 -16.28 14.32 7.01
CA LEU A 75 -15.95 15.31 8.05
C LEU A 75 -15.01 16.38 7.49
N VAL A 76 -13.96 15.97 6.79
CA VAL A 76 -13.03 16.87 6.11
C VAL A 76 -13.76 17.65 5.01
N GLY A 77 -14.61 16.99 4.21
CA GLY A 77 -15.40 17.64 3.18
C GLY A 77 -16.31 18.74 3.74
N ARG A 78 -17.01 18.47 4.86
CA ARG A 78 -17.84 19.47 5.55
C ARG A 78 -17.02 20.63 6.11
N ALA A 79 -15.87 20.35 6.72
CA ALA A 79 -14.99 21.38 7.27
C ALA A 79 -14.42 22.28 6.15
N VAL A 80 -13.99 21.69 5.03
CA VAL A 80 -13.51 22.43 3.86
C VAL A 80 -14.64 23.26 3.25
N ALA A 81 -15.84 22.70 3.09
CA ALA A 81 -16.98 23.44 2.55
C ALA A 81 -17.35 24.66 3.41
N MET A 82 -17.33 24.51 4.74
CA MET A 82 -17.52 25.65 5.66
C MET A 82 -16.44 26.71 5.49
N ASN A 83 -15.17 26.32 5.46
CA ASN A 83 -14.05 27.26 5.32
C ASN A 83 -14.07 27.99 3.98
N VAL A 84 -14.36 27.28 2.88
CA VAL A 84 -14.49 27.87 1.54
C VAL A 84 -15.68 28.83 1.47
N SER A 85 -16.79 28.52 2.16
CA SER A 85 -17.97 29.40 2.22
C SER A 85 -17.74 30.66 3.06
N ALA A 86 -16.86 30.58 4.07
CA ALA A 86 -16.45 31.72 4.88
C ALA A 86 -15.36 32.57 4.18
N MET A 87 -14.73 32.05 3.14
CA MET A 87 -13.64 32.70 2.42
C MET A 87 -14.17 33.79 1.47
N GLY A 88 -13.49 34.94 1.42
CA GLY A 88 -13.86 36.03 0.52
C GLY A 88 -13.47 35.76 -0.94
N MET A 89 -14.18 36.36 -1.90
CA MET A 89 -13.93 36.18 -3.35
C MET A 89 -12.48 36.50 -3.77
N LYS A 90 -11.84 37.49 -3.15
CA LYS A 90 -10.44 37.85 -3.43
C LYS A 90 -9.46 36.78 -2.96
N GLU A 91 -9.76 36.16 -1.81
CA GLU A 91 -8.93 35.12 -1.22
C GLU A 91 -9.08 33.80 -2.00
N LEU A 92 -10.31 33.47 -2.42
CA LEU A 92 -10.56 32.34 -3.33
C LEU A 92 -9.78 32.48 -4.64
N ALA A 93 -9.80 33.65 -5.27
CA ALA A 93 -9.04 33.91 -6.50
C ALA A 93 -7.52 33.78 -6.29
N ALA A 94 -7.01 34.20 -5.13
CA ALA A 94 -5.59 34.04 -4.80
C ALA A 94 -5.21 32.55 -4.61
N HIS A 95 -6.05 31.76 -3.94
CA HIS A 95 -5.85 30.32 -3.80
C HIS A 95 -5.92 29.58 -5.13
N GLU A 96 -6.85 29.97 -6.02
CA GLU A 96 -6.94 29.40 -7.36
C GLU A 96 -5.67 29.67 -8.18
N GLN A 97 -5.17 30.90 -8.18
CA GLN A 97 -3.91 31.23 -8.86
C GLN A 97 -2.73 30.47 -8.26
N HIS A 98 -2.69 30.29 -6.95
CA HIS A 98 -1.64 29.53 -6.27
C HIS A 98 -1.68 28.05 -6.69
N LEU A 99 -2.87 27.44 -6.72
CA LEU A 99 -3.07 26.05 -7.17
C LEU A 99 -2.65 25.87 -8.62
N LEU A 100 -2.96 26.81 -9.51
CA LEU A 100 -2.52 26.76 -10.90
C LEU A 100 -1.00 26.79 -11.04
N ARG A 101 -0.31 27.62 -10.26
CA ARG A 101 1.16 27.65 -10.23
C ARG A 101 1.75 26.32 -9.75
N LEU A 102 1.21 25.75 -8.68
CA LEU A 102 1.65 24.44 -8.17
C LEU A 102 1.45 23.33 -9.20
N ARG A 103 0.30 23.31 -9.88
CA ARG A 103 0.03 22.34 -10.95
C ARG A 103 1.01 22.48 -12.11
N ALA A 104 1.35 23.70 -12.50
CA ALA A 104 2.34 23.94 -13.55
C ALA A 104 3.74 23.46 -13.14
N LEU A 105 4.14 23.69 -11.89
CA LEU A 105 5.42 23.19 -11.36
C LEU A 105 5.48 21.66 -11.37
N VAL A 106 4.44 21.00 -10.84
CA VAL A 106 4.36 19.53 -10.82
C VAL A 106 4.39 18.97 -12.25
N ALA A 107 3.65 19.56 -13.19
CA ALA A 107 3.66 19.13 -14.58
C ALA A 107 5.05 19.28 -15.23
N ASN A 108 5.77 20.35 -14.93
CA ASN A 108 7.13 20.55 -15.44
C ASN A 108 8.12 19.55 -14.82
N GLU A 109 8.02 19.28 -13.52
CA GLU A 109 8.85 18.27 -12.86
C GLU A 109 8.60 16.87 -13.42
N LEU A 110 7.35 16.53 -13.71
CA LEU A 110 7.00 15.25 -14.34
C LEU A 110 7.59 15.16 -15.75
N LYS A 111 7.47 16.21 -16.57
CA LYS A 111 8.10 16.26 -17.89
C LYS A 111 9.61 16.10 -17.82
N VAL A 112 10.28 16.82 -16.92
CA VAL A 112 11.74 16.69 -16.73
C VAL A 112 12.12 15.27 -16.32
N LYS A 113 11.32 14.61 -15.47
CA LYS A 113 11.54 13.21 -15.08
C LYS A 113 11.34 12.26 -16.27
N GLU A 114 10.30 12.48 -17.08
CA GLU A 114 10.04 11.71 -18.30
C GLU A 114 11.15 11.89 -19.33
N ASP A 115 11.58 13.12 -19.61
CA ASP A 115 12.66 13.44 -20.54
C ASP A 115 13.99 12.82 -20.07
N LYS A 116 14.27 12.86 -18.76
CA LYS A 116 15.46 12.21 -18.18
C LYS A 116 15.37 10.67 -18.28
N ALA A 117 14.21 10.09 -18.07
CA ALA A 117 14.00 8.65 -18.25
C ALA A 117 14.19 8.23 -19.72
N ASN A 118 13.67 9.03 -20.66
CA ASN A 118 13.84 8.81 -22.10
C ASN A 118 15.28 9.01 -22.57
N ALA A 119 15.99 10.00 -22.03
CA ALA A 119 17.41 10.21 -22.30
C ALA A 119 18.27 9.05 -21.79
N ASN A 120 17.96 8.50 -20.61
CA ASN A 120 18.64 7.32 -20.09
C ASN A 120 18.33 6.06 -20.90
N ALA A 121 17.09 5.88 -21.37
CA ALA A 121 16.71 4.78 -22.25
C ALA A 121 17.41 4.84 -23.62
N ASN A 122 17.64 6.04 -24.14
CA ASN A 122 18.40 6.25 -25.38
C ASN A 122 19.93 6.18 -25.16
N ALA A 123 20.43 6.42 -23.95
CA ALA A 123 21.84 6.26 -23.62
C ALA A 123 22.27 4.78 -23.50
N ASP A 124 21.37 3.89 -23.07
CA ASP A 124 21.61 2.43 -23.10
C ASP A 124 21.53 1.83 -24.52
N ALA A 125 20.97 2.54 -25.48
CA ALA A 125 21.01 2.17 -26.90
C ALA A 125 22.24 2.74 -27.65
N ALA A 126 22.99 3.65 -27.02
CA ALA A 126 24.20 4.26 -27.57
C ALA A 126 25.44 3.71 -26.85
N ALA A 127 25.75 2.43 -27.10
CA ALA A 127 27.09 1.91 -26.84
C ALA A 127 28.11 2.77 -27.62
N PRO A 128 29.19 3.27 -26.98
CA PRO A 128 30.20 4.06 -27.66
C PRO A 128 31.05 3.13 -28.54
N GLU A 129 30.79 3.14 -29.84
CA GLU A 129 31.73 2.60 -30.81
C GLU A 129 32.96 3.51 -30.89
N GLN A 130 34.09 2.95 -30.43
CA GLN A 130 35.44 3.10 -30.97
C GLN A 130 35.96 4.52 -31.26
N GLN A 131 36.88 4.99 -30.40
CA GLN A 131 38.02 5.78 -30.89
C GLN A 131 39.34 5.09 -30.55
N VAL A 132 40.00 4.76 -31.65
CA VAL A 132 41.27 4.10 -31.89
C VAL A 132 42.44 4.74 -31.14
N MET A 133 43.33 3.87 -30.65
CA MET A 133 44.69 4.21 -30.21
C MET A 133 45.45 4.99 -31.30
N VAL A 134 45.97 6.17 -30.96
CA VAL A 134 47.24 6.64 -31.52
C VAL A 134 48.18 6.93 -30.36
N ALA A 135 49.18 6.06 -30.22
CA ALA A 135 50.35 6.28 -29.40
C ALA A 135 51.29 7.27 -30.11
N GLY A 136 51.93 8.17 -29.36
CA GLY A 136 52.98 9.01 -29.93
C GLY A 136 53.36 10.23 -29.08
N ALA A 137 54.25 9.98 -28.12
CA ALA A 137 55.46 10.75 -27.82
C ALA A 137 55.47 12.30 -27.77
N ASP A 138 56.03 12.77 -26.65
CA ASP A 138 57.08 13.80 -26.54
C ASP A 138 56.72 15.29 -26.36
N ALA A 139 57.19 15.77 -25.20
CA ALA A 139 57.92 17.01 -24.92
C ALA A 139 57.30 18.41 -25.10
N GLY A 140 57.67 19.26 -24.12
CA GLY A 140 57.86 20.71 -24.30
C GLY A 140 56.72 21.54 -23.72
N SER A 141 56.83 22.04 -22.49
CA SER A 141 57.53 23.30 -22.19
C SER A 141 57.00 24.48 -23.01
N SER A 142 56.31 25.42 -22.36
CA SER A 142 56.80 26.80 -22.15
C SER A 142 55.65 27.74 -21.76
N ASP A 143 55.89 28.49 -20.69
CA ASP A 143 55.31 29.79 -20.37
C ASP A 143 55.11 30.71 -21.58
N LYS A 144 54.02 31.49 -21.57
CA LYS A 144 54.06 32.88 -22.05
C LYS A 144 52.96 33.76 -21.43
N LYS A 145 53.41 34.63 -20.53
CA LYS A 145 52.86 35.98 -20.32
C LYS A 145 52.79 36.74 -21.65
N GLN A 146 51.73 37.53 -21.83
CA GLN A 146 51.71 38.94 -22.32
C GLN A 146 50.24 39.30 -22.60
N SER A 147 49.61 40.16 -21.80
CA SER A 147 49.62 41.64 -21.87
C SER A 147 48.79 42.24 -23.01
N SER A 148 48.12 43.34 -22.65
CA SER A 148 47.75 44.50 -23.47
C SER A 148 46.36 44.56 -24.12
N LEU A 149 45.66 45.60 -23.67
CA LEU A 149 44.83 46.58 -24.40
C LEU A 149 43.56 46.09 -25.12
N ALA A 150 42.41 46.57 -24.62
CA ALA A 150 41.72 47.74 -25.20
C ALA A 150 40.88 48.44 -24.12
#